data_AF-A0A151TAH6-F1
#
_entry.id   AF-A0A151TAH6-F1
#
_cell.length_a   1.000
_cell.length_b   1.000
_cell.length_c   1.000
_cell.angle_alpha   90.00
_cell.angle_beta   90.00
_cell.angle_gamma   90.00
#
_symmetry.space_group_name_H-M   'P 1'
#
loop_
_entity.id
_entity.type
_entity.pdbx_description
1 polymer ?
#
loop_
_entity_poly.entity_id
_entity_poly.type
_entity_poly.pdbx_seq_one_letter_code
_entity_poly.pdbx_strand_id
1 'polypeptide(L)'
;IYGSPNFVLRKNLWLHLKNLRSTLHLPRMLIGDFNDTLLPSEQRGGVFSKVRASLFAEGLNACNLLDLEFFGSNFTWQVWAG
;
A
#
# COMPACT_ATOMS: atom_id res chain seq x y z
N ILE A 1 1.12 9.22 -3.72
CA ILE A 1 2.22 8.22 -3.74
C ILE A 1 1.97 7.23 -4.87
N TYR A 2 3.02 6.74 -5.53
CA TYR A 2 2.90 5.70 -6.55
C TYR A 2 3.92 4.59 -6.26
N GLY A 3 3.43 3.38 -6.00
CA GLY A 3 4.24 2.17 -5.85
C GLY A 3 4.33 1.44 -7.17
N SER A 4 5.54 1.11 -7.63
CA SER A 4 5.74 0.40 -8.90
C SER A 4 4.90 -0.90 -8.96
N PRO A 5 4.25 -1.25 -10.07
CA PRO A 5 3.58 -2.54 -10.24
C PRO A 5 4.58 -3.71 -10.15
N ASN A 6 5.87 -3.46 -10.42
CA ASN A 6 6.94 -4.39 -10.15
C ASN A 6 7.24 -4.44 -8.64
N PHE A 7 6.90 -5.57 -8.02
CA PHE A 7 7.06 -5.81 -6.59
C PHE A 7 8.50 -5.61 -6.09
N VAL A 8 9.51 -5.97 -6.88
CA VAL A 8 10.92 -5.80 -6.49
C VAL A 8 11.28 -4.33 -6.40
N LEU A 9 10.87 -3.53 -7.39
CA LEU A 9 11.13 -2.09 -7.42
C LEU A 9 10.34 -1.34 -6.35
N ARG A 10 9.15 -1.83 -5.98
CA ARG A 10 8.31 -1.23 -4.95
C ARG A 10 8.97 -1.19 -3.57
N LYS A 11 9.87 -2.10 -3.26
CA LYS A 11 10.63 -2.08 -1.99
C LYS A 11 11.40 -0.75 -1.80
N ASN A 12 11.83 -0.12 -2.90
CA ASN A 12 12.50 1.18 -2.86
C ASN A 12 11.58 2.31 -2.35
N LEU A 13 10.28 2.24 -2.65
CA LEU A 13 9.30 3.19 -2.11
C LEU A 13 9.25 3.09 -0.58
N TRP A 14 9.13 1.87 -0.02
CA TRP A 14 9.08 1.68 1.43
C TRP A 14 10.36 2.11 2.13
N LEU A 15 11.52 1.81 1.55
CA LEU A 15 12.80 2.29 2.06
C LEU A 15 12.86 3.82 2.09
N HIS A 16 12.41 4.48 1.02
CA HIS A 16 12.36 5.93 0.94
C HIS A 16 11.39 6.54 1.98
N LEU A 17 10.18 6.00 2.11
CA LEU A 17 9.18 6.47 3.08
C LEU A 17 9.64 6.30 4.54
N LYS A 18 10.36 5.21 4.83
CA LYS A 18 10.99 4.98 6.15
C LYS A 18 12.06 6.03 6.46
N ASN A 19 12.91 6.35 5.49
CA ASN A 19 13.92 7.41 5.65
C ASN A 19 13.29 8.80 5.77
N LEU A 20 12.23 9.09 5.02
CA LEU A 20 11.47 10.34 5.18
C LEU A 20 10.81 10.45 6.55
N ARG A 21 10.39 9.33 7.16
CA ARG A 21 9.85 9.34 8.51
C ARG A 21 10.91 9.76 9.53
N SER A 22 12.15 9.26 9.44
CA SER A 22 13.18 9.62 10.41
C SER A 22 13.60 11.10 10.36
N THR A 23 13.32 11.79 9.25
CA THR A 23 13.67 13.21 9.09
C THR A 23 12.49 14.17 9.32
N LEU A 24 11.25 13.71 9.18
CA LEU A 24 10.05 14.54 9.31
C LEU A 24 9.20 14.15 10.53
N HIS A 25 9.21 15.02 11.55
CA HIS A 25 8.50 14.82 12.82
C HIS A 25 7.07 15.38 12.85
N LEU A 26 6.47 15.67 11.69
CA LEU A 26 5.09 16.16 11.59
C LEU A 26 4.08 15.01 11.48
N PRO A 27 2.78 15.25 11.78
CA PRO A 27 1.70 14.36 11.37
C PRO A 27 1.73 14.17 9.85
N ARG A 28 1.54 12.93 9.38
CA ARG A 28 1.61 12.59 7.96
C ARG A 28 0.46 11.69 7.58
N MET A 29 -0.03 11.92 6.37
CA MET A 29 -1.00 11.08 5.68
C MET A 29 -0.41 10.75 4.31
N LEU A 30 -0.46 9.47 3.93
CA LEU A 30 -0.05 9.05 2.60
C LEU A 30 -1.29 8.64 1.81
N ILE A 31 -1.51 9.28 0.67
CA ILE A 31 -2.58 8.94 -0.27
C ILE A 31 -1.93 8.62 -1.61
N GLY A 32 -2.37 7.55 -2.26
CA GLY A 32 -1.80 7.14 -3.53
C GLY A 32 -2.16 5.73 -3.96
N ASP A 33 -1.61 5.32 -5.09
CA ASP A 33 -1.66 3.95 -5.58
C ASP A 33 -0.42 3.19 -5.09
N PHE A 34 -0.60 2.29 -4.12
CA PHE A 34 0.47 1.47 -3.58
C PHE A 34 0.67 0.15 -4.35
N ASN A 35 -0.27 -0.20 -5.25
CA ASN A 35 -0.33 -1.45 -5.99
C ASN A 35 -0.31 -2.75 -5.13
N ASP A 36 -0.52 -2.68 -3.82
CA ASP A 36 -0.75 -3.82 -2.91
C ASP A 36 -2.00 -3.53 -2.08
N THR A 37 -2.61 -4.59 -1.54
CA THR A 37 -3.72 -4.51 -0.59
C THR A 37 -3.36 -5.29 0.68
N LEU A 38 -4.02 -4.96 1.80
CA LEU A 38 -3.77 -5.55 3.12
C LEU A 38 -4.66 -6.77 3.38
N LEU A 39 -5.88 -6.75 2.85
CA LEU A 39 -6.91 -7.75 3.13
C LEU A 39 -7.35 -8.45 1.83
N PRO A 40 -7.75 -9.73 1.92
CA PRO A 40 -8.34 -10.44 0.79
C PRO A 40 -9.62 -9.76 0.26
N SER A 41 -10.38 -9.10 1.14
CA SER A 41 -11.63 -8.39 0.80
C SER A 41 -11.42 -7.18 -0.11
N GLU A 42 -10.20 -6.65 -0.20
CA GLU A 42 -9.84 -5.50 -1.05
C GLU A 42 -9.50 -5.91 -2.49
N GLN A 43 -9.50 -7.21 -2.79
CA GLN A 43 -9.25 -7.74 -4.13
C GLN A 43 -10.45 -8.54 -4.61
N ARG A 44 -10.80 -8.37 -5.89
CA ARG A 44 -11.80 -9.20 -6.56
C ARG A 44 -11.17 -9.87 -7.76
N GLY A 45 -11.10 -11.21 -7.74
CA GLY A 45 -10.34 -11.99 -8.71
C GLY A 45 -8.84 -12.02 -8.41
N GLY A 46 -8.08 -12.76 -9.21
CA GLY A 46 -6.66 -13.00 -8.96
C GLY A 46 -6.40 -13.88 -7.72
N VAL A 47 -5.13 -13.98 -7.33
CA VAL A 47 -4.69 -14.73 -6.13
C VAL A 47 -4.13 -13.76 -5.10
N PHE A 48 -4.83 -13.61 -3.98
CA PHE A 48 -4.35 -12.80 -2.86
C PHE A 48 -3.05 -13.38 -2.29
N SER A 49 -2.01 -12.54 -2.19
CA SER A 49 -0.73 -12.94 -1.65
C SER A 49 -0.57 -12.47 -0.20
N LYS A 50 -0.70 -13.39 0.75
CA LYS A 50 -0.45 -13.15 2.18
C LYS A 50 0.95 -12.59 2.45
N VAL A 51 1.95 -13.04 1.69
CA VAL A 51 3.33 -12.57 1.82
C VAL A 51 3.44 -11.08 1.45
N ARG A 52 2.79 -10.67 0.35
CA ARG A 52 2.81 -9.26 -0.07
C ARG A 52 2.04 -8.36 0.90
N ALA A 53 0.89 -8.83 1.39
CA ALA A 53 0.12 -8.12 2.40
C ALA A 53 0.91 -7.93 3.71
N SER A 54 1.63 -8.96 4.17
CA SER A 54 2.51 -8.86 5.35
C SER A 54 3.59 -7.79 5.16
N LEU A 55 4.28 -7.81 4.02
CA LEU A 55 5.33 -6.84 3.72
C LEU A 55 4.79 -5.41 3.56
N PHE A 56 3.56 -5.26 3.05
CA PHE A 56 2.88 -3.98 3.00
C PHE A 56 2.56 -3.48 4.42
N ALA A 57 2.00 -4.33 5.28
CA ALA A 57 1.73 -4.01 6.68
C ALA A 57 3.02 -3.65 7.46
N GLU A 58 4.13 -4.37 7.23
CA GLU A 58 5.44 -4.04 7.79
C GLU A 58 5.93 -2.66 7.33
N GLY A 59 5.69 -2.29 6.08
CA GLY A 59 6.00 -0.96 5.55
C GLY A 59 5.22 0.16 6.24
N LEU A 60 3.91 -0.04 6.46
CA LEU A 60 3.06 0.89 7.21
C LEU A 60 3.53 1.03 8.66
N ASN A 61 3.78 -0.09 9.34
CA ASN A 61 4.28 -0.12 10.72
C ASN A 61 5.64 0.58 10.85
N ALA A 62 6.59 0.32 9.93
CA ALA A 62 7.89 0.99 9.94
C ALA A 62 7.79 2.51 9.72
N CYS A 63 6.67 2.99 9.17
CA CYS A 63 6.39 4.40 8.97
C CYS A 63 5.48 5.00 10.08
N ASN A 64 5.06 4.20 11.07
CA ASN A 64 4.02 4.52 12.05
C ASN A 64 2.73 5.04 11.38
N LEU A 65 2.29 4.35 10.33
CA LEU A 65 1.06 4.66 9.61
C LEU A 65 -0.03 3.68 10.02
N LEU A 66 -1.25 4.21 10.14
CA LEU A 66 -2.47 3.43 10.28
C LEU A 66 -3.20 3.46 8.93
N ASP A 67 -3.75 2.32 8.52
CA ASP A 67 -4.66 2.27 7.38
C ASP A 67 -6.02 2.85 7.77
N LEU A 68 -6.54 3.75 6.96
CA LEU A 68 -7.80 4.45 7.23
C LEU A 68 -8.91 3.79 6.42
N GLU A 69 -9.99 3.43 7.11
CA GLU A 69 -11.18 2.92 6.44
C GLU A 69 -11.72 3.96 5.46
N PHE A 70 -12.03 3.50 4.25
CA PHE A 70 -12.67 4.30 3.22
C PHE A 70 -14.15 3.98 3.14
N PHE A 71 -14.99 5.03 3.22
CA PHE A 71 -16.41 4.91 3.00
C PHE A 71 -16.73 5.33 1.56
N GLY A 72 -17.13 4.36 0.72
CA GLY A 72 -17.43 4.60 -0.70
C GLY A 72 -17.37 3.32 -1.54
N SER A 73 -16.87 3.43 -2.78
CA SER A 73 -16.62 2.25 -3.63
C SER A 73 -15.66 1.29 -2.95
N ASN A 74 -16.01 0.00 -2.88
CA ASN A 74 -15.19 -1.06 -2.30
C ASN A 74 -13.84 -1.27 -3.04
N PHE A 75 -13.72 -0.78 -4.27
CA PHE A 75 -12.55 -0.97 -5.12
C PHE A 75 -12.13 0.33 -5.78
N THR A 76 -10.82 0.57 -5.82
CA THR A 76 -10.19 1.76 -6.42
C THR A 76 -9.66 1.51 -7.84
N TRP A 77 -9.65 0.25 -8.29
CA TRP A 77 -9.17 -0.14 -9.61
C TRP A 77 -9.96 -1.34 -10.16
N GLN A 78 -10.15 -1.35 -11.49
CA GLN A 78 -10.83 -2.42 -12.22
C GLN A 78 -10.12 -2.67 -13.56
N VAL A 79 -9.93 -3.95 -13.89
CA VAL A 79 -9.57 -4.35 -15.26
C VAL A 79 -10.83 -4.33 -16.10
N TRP A 80 -10.80 -3.65 -17.24
CA TRP A 80 -11.82 -3.83 -18.26
C TRP A 80 -11.69 -5.22 -18.87
N ALA A 81 -12.67 -6.09 -18.61
CA ALA A 81 -12.86 -7.32 -19.36
C ALA A 81 -13.87 -7.01 -20.48
N GLY A 82 -13.36 -6.83 -21.70
CA GLY A 82 -14.19 -6.84 -22.90
C GLY A 82 -14.68 -8.25 -23.21
#